data_AF-A0A412AX70-F1
#
_entry.id   AF-A0A412AX70-F1
#
_cell.length_a   1.000
_cell.length_b   1.000
_cell.length_c   1.000
_cell.angle_alpha   90.00
_cell.angle_beta   90.00
_cell.angle_gamma   90.00
#
_symmetry.space_group_name_H-M   'P 1'
#
loop_
_entity.id
_entity.type
_entity.pdbx_description
1 polymer ?
#
loop_
_entity_poly.entity_id
_entity_poly.type
_entity_poly.pdbx_seq_one_letter_code
_entity_poly.pdbx_strand_id
1 'polypeptide(L)'
;MRSMTGMAKKRLMALAAVLLLVTAAAVVSFQAIDGIPNWKRIYQFFGVTDVSREADAYDLSVHFIDVGKADGIYIRCNGKHILIDSGDVEYSGTVMNYLKRLGVEVLDLVVATHFDRDHIGGMANTLMEFEVKRFLMPELPEELVPDSAAYETMIYALGTRRVPAESPDIGDRFSLGGMEIRVLGPQRVYDDMNDNSILLKMTYGEIAFCLWETLKKTRRRICWSRDMT
;
A
#
# COMPACT_ATOMS: atom_id res chain seq x y z
N MET A 1 49.33 0.17 38.88
CA MET A 1 48.58 -0.07 37.63
C MET A 1 48.55 -1.56 37.34
N ARG A 2 47.39 -2.24 37.44
CA ARG A 2 47.28 -3.67 37.07
C ARG A 2 47.25 -3.79 35.55
N SER A 3 48.26 -4.46 34.98
CA SER A 3 48.35 -4.77 33.55
C SER A 3 47.19 -5.70 33.15
N MET A 4 46.39 -5.29 32.17
CA MET A 4 45.32 -6.12 31.60
C MET A 4 45.92 -7.34 30.88
N THR A 5 45.39 -8.53 31.17
CA THR A 5 45.77 -9.77 30.48
C THR A 5 45.46 -9.69 28.98
N GLY A 6 46.27 -10.35 28.14
CA GLY A 6 46.16 -10.26 26.68
C GLY A 6 44.77 -10.63 26.11
N MET A 7 44.02 -11.47 26.83
CA MET A 7 42.66 -11.87 26.46
C MET A 7 41.64 -10.73 26.67
N ALA A 8 41.80 -9.93 27.72
CA ALA A 8 40.96 -8.76 27.98
C ALA A 8 41.20 -7.67 26.93
N LYS A 9 42.46 -7.49 26.47
CA LYS A 9 42.79 -6.55 25.38
C LYS A 9 42.16 -6.97 24.04
N LYS A 10 42.19 -8.27 23.70
CA LYS A 10 41.54 -8.79 22.49
C LYS A 10 40.02 -8.60 22.50
N ARG A 11 39.37 -8.86 23.64
CA ARG A 11 37.92 -8.61 23.80
C ARG A 11 37.56 -7.13 23.71
N LEU A 12 38.37 -6.26 24.31
CA LEU A 12 38.18 -4.82 24.23
C LEU A 12 38.37 -4.31 22.79
N MET A 13 39.37 -4.81 22.06
CA MET A 13 39.56 -4.45 20.64
C MET A 13 38.44 -5.00 19.75
N ALA A 14 37.91 -6.19 20.02
CA ALA A 14 36.76 -6.73 19.31
C ALA A 14 35.49 -5.89 19.56
N LEU A 15 35.22 -5.53 20.82
CA LEU A 15 34.10 -4.64 21.17
C LEU A 15 34.25 -3.26 20.55
N ALA A 16 35.46 -2.70 20.55
CA ALA A 16 35.74 -1.43 19.89
C ALA A 16 35.52 -1.52 18.39
N ALA A 17 35.98 -2.60 17.72
CA ALA A 17 35.77 -2.80 16.29
C ALA A 17 34.29 -2.98 15.93
N VAL A 18 33.52 -3.73 16.75
CA VAL A 18 32.07 -3.86 16.57
C VAL A 18 31.37 -2.51 16.77
N LEU A 19 31.74 -1.75 17.81
CA LEU A 19 31.18 -0.42 18.03
C LEU A 19 31.52 0.52 16.87
N LEU A 20 32.74 0.45 16.33
CA LEU A 20 33.19 1.27 15.21
C LEU A 20 32.47 0.87 13.90
N LEU A 21 32.17 -0.41 13.71
CA LEU A 21 31.34 -0.89 12.60
C LEU A 21 29.89 -0.43 12.73
N VAL A 22 29.32 -0.50 13.94
CA VAL A 22 27.95 -0.03 14.21
C VAL A 22 27.85 1.48 14.05
N THR A 23 28.83 2.25 14.53
CA THR A 23 28.83 3.71 14.35
C THR A 23 29.12 4.10 12.91
N ALA A 24 30.01 3.41 12.19
CA ALA A 24 30.22 3.65 10.76
C ALA A 24 28.97 3.32 9.95
N ALA A 25 28.27 2.21 10.24
CA ALA A 25 26.99 1.89 9.61
C ALA A 25 25.91 2.93 9.94
N ALA A 26 25.84 3.39 11.19
CA ALA A 26 24.92 4.45 11.59
C ALA A 26 25.24 5.79 10.90
N VAL A 27 26.52 6.17 10.78
CA VAL A 27 26.96 7.39 10.10
C VAL A 27 26.73 7.31 8.60
N VAL A 28 26.99 6.17 7.94
CA VAL A 28 26.64 5.96 6.53
C VAL A 28 25.13 6.03 6.33
N SER A 29 24.35 5.54 7.30
CA SER A 29 22.89 5.68 7.30
C SER A 29 22.43 7.12 7.55
N PHE A 30 23.23 7.93 8.24
CA PHE A 30 22.90 9.32 8.61
C PHE A 30 23.45 10.38 7.63
N GLN A 31 24.48 10.06 6.85
CA GLN A 31 25.10 10.99 5.89
C GLN A 31 24.37 11.09 4.54
N ALA A 32 23.23 10.40 4.39
CA ALA A 32 22.24 10.74 3.39
C ALA A 32 21.35 11.88 3.93
N ILE A 33 21.85 13.11 3.81
CA ILE A 33 21.04 14.32 3.79
C ILE A 33 20.56 14.40 2.32
N ASP A 34 19.31 14.23 1.93
CA ASP A 34 18.03 14.65 2.53
C ASP A 34 17.25 13.55 3.28
N GLY A 35 16.74 13.92 4.46
CA GLY A 35 16.18 13.00 5.44
C GLY A 35 14.86 12.36 5.06
N ILE A 36 14.90 11.07 4.73
CA ILE A 36 14.06 9.94 5.18
C ILE A 36 14.78 8.65 4.76
N PRO A 37 14.81 7.59 5.59
CA PRO A 37 15.38 6.31 5.18
C PRO A 37 14.61 5.71 3.99
N ASN A 38 15.23 5.72 2.81
CA ASN A 38 14.72 5.01 1.64
C ASN A 38 14.71 3.50 1.95
N TRP A 39 13.54 2.97 2.28
CA TRP A 39 13.35 1.58 2.68
C TRP A 39 13.88 0.60 1.63
N LYS A 40 13.75 0.91 0.34
CA LYS A 40 14.32 0.09 -0.74
C LYS A 40 15.83 -0.07 -0.60
N ARG A 41 16.56 1.00 -0.26
CA ARG A 41 18.01 0.93 0.01
C ARG A 41 18.35 0.08 1.23
N ILE A 42 17.54 0.19 2.29
CA ILE A 42 17.71 -0.62 3.51
C ILE A 42 17.53 -2.11 3.17
N TYR A 43 16.44 -2.49 2.49
CA TYR A 43 16.21 -3.89 2.11
C TYR A 43 17.26 -4.42 1.12
N GLN A 44 17.70 -3.60 0.16
CA GLN A 44 18.80 -3.95 -0.74
C GLN A 44 20.11 -4.19 0.02
N PHE A 45 20.43 -3.35 1.01
CA PHE A 45 21.60 -3.53 1.86
C PHE A 45 21.56 -4.88 2.62
N PHE A 46 20.38 -5.29 3.08
CA PHE A 46 20.17 -6.60 3.73
C PHE A 46 19.94 -7.77 2.76
N GLY A 47 20.09 -7.56 1.45
CA GLY A 47 19.94 -8.62 0.44
C GLY A 47 18.50 -9.12 0.23
N VAL A 48 17.50 -8.42 0.78
CA VAL A 48 16.08 -8.76 0.57
C VAL A 48 15.64 -8.13 -0.76
N THR A 49 15.77 -8.88 -1.85
CA THR A 49 15.57 -8.38 -3.23
C THR A 49 14.57 -9.21 -4.03
N ASP A 50 13.34 -9.38 -3.52
CA ASP A 50 12.37 -10.30 -4.13
C ASP A 50 11.06 -9.69 -4.63
N VAL A 51 10.92 -8.36 -4.63
CA VAL A 51 9.73 -7.74 -5.23
C VAL A 51 10.04 -7.36 -6.68
N SER A 52 9.94 -8.37 -7.55
CA SER A 52 10.10 -8.39 -9.02
C SER A 52 10.83 -7.19 -9.64
N ARG A 53 12.17 -7.27 -9.75
CA ARG A 53 12.98 -6.33 -10.56
C ARG A 53 12.43 -6.15 -11.99
N GLU A 54 11.79 -7.18 -12.52
CA GLU A 54 11.13 -7.14 -13.82
C GLU A 54 9.97 -6.15 -13.87
N ALA A 55 9.14 -6.05 -12.83
CA ALA A 55 8.04 -5.09 -12.79
C ALA A 55 8.55 -3.64 -12.73
N ASP A 56 9.69 -3.40 -12.08
CA ASP A 56 10.35 -2.09 -12.04
C ASP A 56 10.83 -1.60 -13.41
N ALA A 57 10.95 -2.51 -14.40
CA ALA A 57 11.37 -2.17 -15.77
C ALA A 57 10.21 -1.68 -16.65
N TYR A 58 8.96 -1.80 -16.19
CA TYR A 58 7.78 -1.34 -16.92
C TYR A 58 7.16 -0.12 -16.26
N ASP A 59 6.53 0.73 -17.08
CA ASP A 59 5.85 1.92 -16.60
C ASP A 59 4.60 1.58 -15.77
N LEU A 60 3.93 0.47 -16.09
CA LEU A 60 2.76 -0.04 -15.39
C LEU A 60 3.07 -1.42 -14.77
N SER A 61 2.78 -1.57 -13.49
CA SER A 61 2.77 -2.86 -12.82
C SER A 61 1.59 -2.98 -11.85
N VAL A 62 1.00 -4.18 -11.79
CA VAL A 62 -0.12 -4.53 -10.91
C VAL A 62 0.30 -5.70 -10.04
N HIS A 63 0.19 -5.53 -8.73
CA HIS A 63 0.69 -6.46 -7.71
C HIS A 63 -0.47 -6.93 -6.85
N PHE A 64 -0.74 -8.22 -6.87
CA PHE A 64 -1.68 -8.86 -5.96
C PHE A 64 -0.91 -9.33 -4.73
N ILE A 65 -1.15 -8.66 -3.61
CA ILE A 65 -0.53 -8.95 -2.32
C ILE A 65 -1.35 -10.06 -1.67
N ASP A 66 -0.69 -11.14 -1.26
CA ASP A 66 -1.36 -12.20 -0.52
C ASP A 66 -1.74 -11.71 0.88
N VAL A 67 -3.02 -11.42 1.04
CA VAL A 67 -3.65 -10.94 2.29
C VAL A 67 -4.76 -11.89 2.74
N GLY A 68 -4.70 -13.16 2.33
CA GLY A 68 -5.68 -14.18 2.71
C GLY A 68 -6.97 -14.12 1.90
N LYS A 69 -8.12 -13.92 2.57
CA LYS A 69 -9.45 -14.11 1.98
C LYS A 69 -9.96 -12.94 1.13
N ALA A 70 -9.34 -11.78 1.25
CA ALA A 70 -9.72 -10.56 0.56
C ALA A 70 -8.72 -10.20 -0.54
N ASP A 71 -8.74 -8.93 -0.94
CA ASP A 71 -7.85 -8.37 -1.94
C ASP A 71 -6.98 -7.27 -1.33
N GLY A 72 -5.74 -7.24 -1.79
CA GLY A 72 -4.76 -6.21 -1.47
C GLY A 72 -3.99 -5.96 -2.75
N ILE A 73 -4.36 -4.90 -3.48
CA ILE A 73 -3.85 -4.65 -4.82
C ILE A 73 -3.03 -3.37 -4.79
N TYR A 74 -1.78 -3.48 -5.18
CA TYR A 74 -0.90 -2.33 -5.35
C TYR A 74 -0.61 -2.13 -6.84
N ILE A 75 -0.77 -0.90 -7.33
CA ILE A 75 -0.53 -0.54 -8.72
C ILE A 75 0.50 0.58 -8.75
N ARG A 76 1.51 0.41 -9.61
CA ARG A 76 2.46 1.46 -9.96
C ARG A 76 2.24 1.86 -11.41
N CYS A 77 2.11 3.16 -11.68
CA CYS A 77 2.01 3.68 -13.04
C CYS A 77 2.83 4.97 -13.19
N ASN A 78 3.91 4.96 -13.97
CA ASN A 78 4.80 6.11 -14.18
C ASN A 78 5.22 6.82 -12.88
N GLY A 79 5.62 6.03 -11.87
CA GLY A 79 6.03 6.54 -10.56
C GLY A 79 4.88 7.01 -9.65
N LYS A 80 3.62 6.81 -10.07
CA LYS A 80 2.44 6.97 -9.23
C LYS A 80 2.07 5.68 -8.55
N HIS A 81 1.57 5.79 -7.31
CA HIS A 81 1.31 4.66 -6.45
C HIS A 81 -0.16 4.62 -6.04
N ILE A 82 -0.82 3.49 -6.29
CA ILE A 82 -2.21 3.24 -5.92
C ILE A 82 -2.25 2.00 -5.03
N LEU A 83 -2.99 2.10 -3.92
CA LEU A 83 -3.37 0.94 -3.12
C LEU A 83 -4.89 0.76 -3.16
N ILE A 84 -5.35 -0.46 -3.37
CA ILE A 84 -6.76 -0.81 -3.37
C ILE A 84 -6.92 -1.95 -2.38
N ASP A 85 -7.68 -1.65 -1.32
CA ASP A 85 -7.82 -2.46 -0.13
C ASP A 85 -6.47 -2.81 0.54
N SER A 86 -6.55 -3.33 1.76
CA SER A 86 -5.41 -3.47 2.66
C SER A 86 -5.37 -4.80 3.42
N GLY A 87 -6.29 -5.71 3.11
CA GLY A 87 -6.43 -6.97 3.83
C GLY A 87 -6.99 -6.81 5.25
N ASP A 88 -7.12 -7.94 5.95
CA ASP A 88 -7.42 -7.97 7.39
C ASP A 88 -6.24 -7.39 8.20
N VAL A 89 -6.49 -7.00 9.45
CA VAL A 89 -5.53 -6.36 10.36
C VAL A 89 -4.24 -7.19 10.54
N GLU A 90 -4.35 -8.51 10.51
CA GLU A 90 -3.19 -9.42 10.64
C GLU A 90 -2.21 -9.31 9.46
N TYR A 91 -2.70 -8.89 8.28
CA TYR A 91 -1.90 -8.70 7.08
C TYR A 91 -1.39 -7.26 6.90
N SER A 92 -1.72 -6.35 7.82
CA SER A 92 -1.25 -4.96 7.74
C SER A 92 0.27 -4.85 7.64
N GLY A 93 1.00 -5.67 8.41
CA GLY A 93 2.46 -5.77 8.31
C GLY A 93 2.94 -6.29 6.95
N THR A 94 2.20 -7.22 6.34
CA THR A 94 2.51 -7.77 5.00
C THR A 94 2.42 -6.67 3.95
N VAL A 95 1.30 -5.94 3.90
CA VAL A 95 1.08 -4.84 2.95
C VAL A 95 2.11 -3.73 3.15
N MET A 96 2.27 -3.22 4.36
CA MET A 96 3.20 -2.13 4.63
C MET A 96 4.65 -2.51 4.29
N ASN A 97 5.11 -3.70 4.71
CA ASN A 97 6.46 -4.15 4.40
C ASN A 97 6.66 -4.35 2.89
N TYR A 98 5.62 -4.79 2.17
CA TYR A 98 5.67 -4.92 0.71
C TYR A 98 5.88 -3.56 0.03
N LEU A 99 5.07 -2.56 0.39
CA LEU A 99 5.18 -1.19 -0.12
C LEU A 99 6.53 -0.55 0.23
N LYS A 100 7.01 -0.73 1.48
CA LYS A 100 8.33 -0.25 1.91
C LYS A 100 9.47 -0.90 1.10
N ARG A 101 9.39 -2.21 0.81
CA ARG A 101 10.37 -2.89 -0.05
C ARG A 101 10.44 -2.32 -1.45
N LEU A 102 9.30 -1.86 -1.98
CA LEU A 102 9.24 -1.18 -3.27
C LEU A 102 9.72 0.29 -3.22
N GLY A 103 10.01 0.82 -2.03
CA GLY A 103 10.42 2.21 -1.84
C GLY A 103 9.26 3.20 -1.95
N VAL A 104 8.03 2.75 -1.69
CA VAL A 104 6.86 3.64 -1.66
C VAL A 104 6.95 4.52 -0.41
N GLU A 105 6.90 5.82 -0.62
CA GLU A 105 6.83 6.84 0.45
C GLU A 105 5.47 7.55 0.45
N VAL A 106 4.88 7.70 -0.75
CA VAL A 106 3.62 8.38 -0.99
C VAL A 106 2.70 7.48 -1.78
N LEU A 107 1.46 7.34 -1.31
CA LEU A 107 0.35 6.76 -2.06
C LEU A 107 -0.45 7.91 -2.68
N ASP A 108 -0.41 8.04 -4.01
CA ASP A 108 -1.14 9.08 -4.71
C ASP A 108 -2.66 8.83 -4.69
N LEU A 109 -3.07 7.57 -4.56
CA LEU A 109 -4.46 7.15 -4.41
C LEU A 109 -4.56 5.92 -3.50
N VAL A 110 -5.49 5.95 -2.57
CA VAL A 110 -5.92 4.76 -1.81
C VAL A 110 -7.42 4.58 -2.02
N VAL A 111 -7.86 3.34 -2.21
CA VAL A 111 -9.28 3.00 -2.39
C VAL A 111 -9.66 1.94 -1.38
N ALA A 112 -10.64 2.24 -0.53
CA ALA A 112 -11.40 1.23 0.20
C ALA A 112 -12.61 0.87 -0.66
N THR A 113 -12.64 -0.34 -1.21
CA THR A 113 -13.71 -0.75 -2.12
C THR A 113 -15.05 -0.79 -1.38
N HIS A 114 -15.07 -1.38 -0.20
CA HIS A 114 -16.16 -1.41 0.78
C HIS A 114 -15.57 -1.56 2.19
N PHE A 115 -16.42 -1.62 3.22
CA PHE A 115 -15.97 -1.53 4.62
C PHE A 115 -15.87 -2.88 5.35
N ASP A 116 -15.85 -4.00 4.63
CA ASP A 116 -15.61 -5.29 5.26
C ASP A 116 -14.20 -5.32 5.86
N ARG A 117 -14.10 -5.93 7.04
CA ARG A 117 -12.87 -5.96 7.84
C ARG A 117 -11.69 -6.57 7.08
N ASP A 118 -11.92 -7.61 6.29
CA ASP A 118 -10.87 -8.26 5.52
C ASP A 118 -10.41 -7.42 4.33
N HIS A 119 -11.07 -6.30 4.01
CA HIS A 119 -10.62 -5.31 3.02
C HIS A 119 -9.94 -4.10 3.67
N ILE A 120 -10.52 -3.54 4.73
CA ILE A 120 -10.02 -2.29 5.36
C ILE A 120 -9.22 -2.49 6.66
N GLY A 121 -9.03 -3.73 7.11
CA GLY A 121 -8.36 -4.04 8.37
C GLY A 121 -6.94 -3.49 8.49
N GLY A 122 -6.20 -3.42 7.38
CA GLY A 122 -4.87 -2.81 7.31
C GLY A 122 -4.84 -1.29 7.04
N MET A 123 -6.00 -0.65 6.86
CA MET A 123 -6.08 0.69 6.29
C MET A 123 -5.61 1.77 7.27
N ALA A 124 -5.98 1.66 8.54
CA ALA A 124 -5.54 2.58 9.58
C ALA A 124 -4.00 2.62 9.70
N ASN A 125 -3.36 1.44 9.70
CA ASN A 125 -1.90 1.35 9.75
C ASN A 125 -1.25 1.93 8.49
N THR A 126 -1.85 1.68 7.32
CA THR A 126 -1.38 2.25 6.04
C THR A 126 -1.43 3.77 6.05
N LEU A 127 -2.54 4.36 6.48
CA LEU A 127 -2.73 5.81 6.57
C LEU A 127 -1.76 6.48 7.56
N MET A 128 -1.41 5.77 8.64
CA MET A 128 -0.44 6.25 9.64
C MET A 128 1.01 6.10 9.17
N GLU A 129 1.30 5.12 8.32
CA GLU A 129 2.65 4.87 7.83
C GLU A 129 3.02 5.73 6.62
N PHE A 130 2.14 5.84 5.62
CA PHE A 130 2.43 6.50 4.35
C PHE A 130 1.79 7.89 4.27
N GLU A 131 2.37 8.76 3.44
CA GLU A 131 1.66 9.95 2.98
C GLU A 131 0.59 9.51 1.97
N VAL A 132 -0.65 9.96 2.15
CA VAL A 132 -1.76 9.65 1.23
C VAL A 132 -2.34 10.94 0.69
N LYS A 133 -2.35 11.09 -0.64
CA LYS A 133 -2.84 12.32 -1.30
C LYS A 133 -4.35 12.34 -1.48
N ARG A 134 -4.94 11.20 -1.82
CA ARG A 134 -6.36 11.03 -2.10
C ARG A 134 -6.83 9.68 -1.59
N PHE A 135 -7.99 9.64 -0.98
CA PHE A 135 -8.63 8.43 -0.48
C PHE A 135 -10.05 8.32 -1.04
N LEU A 136 -10.38 7.20 -1.68
CA LEU A 136 -11.73 6.91 -2.15
C LEU A 136 -12.38 5.89 -1.24
N MET A 137 -13.64 6.14 -0.86
CA MET A 137 -14.49 5.22 -0.11
C MET A 137 -15.95 5.41 -0.51
N PRO A 138 -16.81 4.38 -0.40
CA PRO A 138 -18.22 4.54 -0.69
C PRO A 138 -18.92 5.42 0.37
N GLU A 139 -19.90 6.20 -0.07
CA GLU A 139 -20.87 6.83 0.83
C GLU A 139 -22.02 5.85 1.07
N LEU A 140 -22.29 5.53 2.33
CA LEU A 140 -23.33 4.57 2.72
C LEU A 140 -24.42 5.25 3.54
N PRO A 141 -25.68 4.80 3.43
CA PRO A 141 -26.71 5.08 4.42
C PRO A 141 -26.24 4.66 5.82
N GLU A 142 -26.69 5.39 6.85
CA GLU A 142 -26.30 5.19 8.25
C GLU A 142 -26.50 3.73 8.70
N GLU A 143 -27.58 3.10 8.26
CA GLU A 143 -27.93 1.71 8.57
C GLU A 143 -26.98 0.67 7.97
N LEU A 144 -26.19 1.03 6.95
CA LEU A 144 -25.22 0.15 6.30
C LEU A 144 -23.78 0.44 6.74
N VAL A 145 -23.54 1.51 7.49
CA VAL A 145 -22.21 1.80 8.05
C VAL A 145 -21.90 0.74 9.11
N PRO A 146 -20.78 0.00 8.99
CA PRO A 146 -20.51 -1.09 9.92
C PRO A 146 -20.05 -0.57 11.28
N ASP A 147 -20.63 -1.13 12.34
CA ASP A 147 -20.10 -1.05 13.70
C ASP A 147 -18.92 -2.02 13.84
N SER A 148 -17.75 -1.61 13.34
CA SER A 148 -16.53 -2.41 13.39
C SER A 148 -15.31 -1.58 13.73
N ALA A 149 -14.42 -2.14 14.53
CA ALA A 149 -13.15 -1.51 14.89
C ALA A 149 -12.29 -1.16 13.66
N ALA A 150 -12.37 -1.96 12.58
CA ALA A 150 -11.64 -1.69 11.34
C ALA A 150 -12.12 -0.39 10.67
N TYR A 151 -13.44 -0.20 10.59
CA TYR A 151 -14.02 1.04 10.08
C TYR A 151 -13.70 2.24 10.97
N GLU A 152 -13.94 2.13 12.28
CA GLU A 152 -13.69 3.21 13.23
C GLU A 152 -12.22 3.68 13.21
N THR A 153 -11.28 2.74 13.22
CA THR A 153 -9.84 3.08 13.20
C THR A 153 -9.40 3.67 11.86
N MET A 154 -9.99 3.24 10.74
CA MET A 154 -9.76 3.85 9.43
C MET A 154 -10.23 5.31 9.41
N ILE A 155 -11.47 5.60 9.84
CA ILE A 155 -12.01 6.97 9.92
C ILE A 155 -11.16 7.84 10.86
N TYR A 156 -10.78 7.30 12.03
CA TYR A 156 -9.88 7.98 12.95
C TYR A 156 -8.54 8.33 12.31
N ALA A 157 -7.93 7.40 11.56
CA ALA A 157 -6.66 7.63 10.88
C ALA A 157 -6.77 8.69 9.78
N LEU A 158 -7.85 8.66 8.98
CA LEU A 158 -8.13 9.68 7.96
C LEU A 158 -8.19 11.08 8.58
N GLY A 159 -8.94 11.23 9.67
CA GLY A 159 -9.06 12.50 10.40
C GLY A 159 -7.74 12.96 11.03
N THR A 160 -7.03 12.04 11.69
CA THR A 160 -5.74 12.32 12.35
C THR A 160 -4.68 12.79 11.35
N ARG A 161 -4.65 12.16 10.17
CA ARG A 161 -3.68 12.46 9.11
C ARG A 161 -4.16 13.54 8.15
N ARG A 162 -5.40 14.02 8.31
CA ARG A 162 -6.06 15.00 7.44
C ARG A 162 -6.01 14.59 5.96
N VAL A 163 -6.21 13.30 5.71
CA VAL A 163 -6.24 12.76 4.35
C VAL A 163 -7.59 13.12 3.72
N PRO A 164 -7.62 13.74 2.54
CA PRO A 164 -8.87 14.00 1.83
C PRO A 164 -9.52 12.67 1.42
N ALA A 165 -10.67 12.37 2.03
CA ALA A 165 -11.52 11.25 1.67
C ALA A 165 -12.71 11.74 0.86
N GLU A 166 -12.96 11.13 -0.29
CA GLU A 166 -14.05 11.48 -1.20
C GLU A 166 -14.79 10.23 -1.67
N SER A 167 -16.08 10.38 -1.93
CA SER A 167 -16.90 9.34 -2.54
C SER A 167 -17.07 9.66 -4.01
N PRO A 168 -16.57 8.82 -4.93
CA PRO A 168 -16.64 9.13 -6.35
C PRO A 168 -18.03 8.88 -6.90
N ASP A 169 -18.46 9.72 -7.83
CA ASP A 169 -19.71 9.53 -8.56
C ASP A 169 -19.53 8.55 -9.71
N ILE A 170 -20.62 7.87 -10.07
CA ILE A 170 -20.63 7.03 -11.26
C ILE A 170 -20.26 7.84 -12.51
N GLY A 171 -19.32 7.29 -13.29
CA GLY A 171 -18.87 7.90 -14.52
C GLY A 171 -17.76 8.93 -14.33
N ASP A 172 -17.38 9.24 -13.09
CA ASP A 172 -16.20 10.05 -12.80
C ASP A 172 -14.97 9.48 -13.48
N ARG A 173 -14.12 10.41 -13.96
CA ARG A 173 -12.88 10.10 -14.66
C ARG A 173 -11.76 10.98 -14.16
N PHE A 174 -10.61 10.36 -13.94
CA PHE A 174 -9.38 11.07 -13.63
C PHE A 174 -8.19 10.28 -14.17
N SER A 175 -7.05 10.96 -14.30
CA SER A 175 -5.81 10.33 -14.75
C SER A 175 -4.78 10.31 -13.64
N LEU A 176 -4.07 9.20 -13.51
CA LEU A 176 -2.95 9.07 -12.61
C LEU A 176 -1.79 8.37 -13.32
N GLY A 177 -0.66 9.08 -13.48
CA GLY A 177 0.51 8.52 -14.17
C GLY A 177 0.24 8.19 -15.64
N GLY A 178 -0.73 8.84 -16.30
CA GLY A 178 -1.14 8.53 -17.67
C GLY A 178 -2.13 7.37 -17.78
N MET A 179 -2.47 6.69 -16.69
CA MET A 179 -3.58 5.73 -16.64
C MET A 179 -4.89 6.50 -16.46
N GLU A 180 -5.89 6.24 -17.31
CA GLU A 180 -7.26 6.68 -17.10
C GLU A 180 -7.92 5.76 -16.07
N ILE A 181 -8.55 6.34 -15.06
CA ILE A 181 -9.36 5.64 -14.06
C ILE A 181 -10.78 6.16 -14.18
N ARG A 182 -11.73 5.24 -14.41
CA ARG A 182 -13.15 5.52 -14.53
C ARG A 182 -13.93 4.76 -13.47
N VAL A 183 -14.81 5.48 -12.77
CA VAL A 183 -15.73 4.87 -11.80
C VAL A 183 -16.92 4.27 -12.54
N LEU A 184 -17.12 2.96 -12.34
CA LEU A 184 -18.19 2.18 -12.95
C LEU A 184 -19.36 1.92 -11.99
N GLY A 185 -19.16 2.10 -10.68
CA GLY A 185 -20.19 1.86 -9.68
C GLY A 185 -19.77 2.26 -8.26
N PRO A 186 -20.73 2.22 -7.31
CA PRO A 186 -22.06 1.63 -7.49
C PRO A 186 -23.01 2.49 -8.35
N GLN A 187 -23.92 1.85 -9.09
CA GLN A 187 -24.85 2.54 -10.02
C GLN A 187 -25.99 3.28 -9.31
N ARG A 188 -26.24 2.89 -8.06
CA ARG A 188 -27.23 3.41 -7.11
C ARG A 188 -26.82 2.91 -5.74
N VAL A 189 -27.45 3.43 -4.70
CA VAL A 189 -27.34 2.84 -3.36
C VAL A 189 -28.12 1.52 -3.32
N TYR A 190 -27.50 0.49 -2.74
CA TYR A 190 -28.07 -0.85 -2.54
C TYR A 190 -28.24 -1.14 -1.04
N ASP A 191 -29.09 -2.11 -0.70
CA ASP A 191 -29.38 -2.49 0.70
C ASP A 191 -28.31 -3.39 1.32
N ASP A 192 -27.33 -3.85 0.53
CA ASP A 192 -26.19 -4.66 0.96
C ASP A 192 -24.92 -3.83 0.84
N MET A 193 -24.15 -3.72 1.93
CA MET A 193 -22.91 -2.94 1.97
C MET A 193 -21.94 -3.32 0.84
N ASN A 194 -21.85 -4.60 0.50
CA ASN A 194 -20.87 -5.09 -0.47
C ASN A 194 -21.30 -4.76 -1.90
N ASP A 195 -22.60 -4.63 -2.16
CA ASP A 195 -23.13 -4.19 -3.46
C ASP A 195 -22.93 -2.69 -3.68
N ASN A 196 -22.55 -1.93 -2.65
CA ASN A 196 -22.14 -0.53 -2.73
C ASN A 196 -20.62 -0.35 -2.98
N SER A 197 -19.90 -1.41 -3.35
CA SER A 197 -18.46 -1.33 -3.59
C SER A 197 -18.09 -0.36 -4.72
N ILE A 198 -17.00 0.38 -4.55
CA ILE A 198 -16.40 1.18 -5.64
C ILE A 198 -15.88 0.22 -6.72
N LEU A 199 -16.35 0.42 -7.95
CA LEU A 199 -15.90 -0.34 -9.12
C LEU A 199 -15.09 0.56 -10.04
N LEU A 200 -13.88 0.14 -10.42
CA LEU A 200 -12.98 0.94 -11.26
C LEU A 200 -12.64 0.21 -12.55
N LYS A 201 -12.72 0.93 -13.68
CA LYS A 201 -12.02 0.56 -14.92
C LYS A 201 -10.75 1.40 -15.02
N MET A 202 -9.63 0.72 -15.19
CA MET A 202 -8.33 1.35 -15.37
C MET A 202 -7.82 1.05 -16.77
N THR A 203 -7.29 2.07 -17.47
CA THR A 203 -6.83 1.96 -18.85
C THR A 203 -5.50 2.69 -19.04
N TYR A 204 -4.48 1.98 -19.52
CA TYR A 204 -3.16 2.52 -19.81
C TYR A 204 -2.69 2.03 -21.17
N GLY A 205 -2.63 2.94 -22.15
CA GLY A 205 -2.43 2.58 -23.56
C GLY A 205 -3.52 1.62 -24.03
N GLU A 206 -3.12 0.47 -24.58
CA GLU A 206 -4.03 -0.58 -25.06
C GLU A 206 -4.53 -1.52 -23.94
N ILE A 207 -3.99 -1.40 -22.73
CA ILE A 207 -4.28 -2.31 -21.62
C ILE A 207 -5.42 -1.74 -20.79
N ALA A 208 -6.52 -2.49 -20.67
CA ALA A 208 -7.58 -2.17 -19.73
C ALA A 208 -7.86 -3.34 -18.78
N PHE A 209 -8.13 -3.00 -17.52
CA PHE A 209 -8.58 -3.95 -16.51
C PHE A 209 -9.65 -3.31 -15.62
N CYS A 210 -10.53 -4.16 -15.09
CA CYS A 210 -11.58 -3.76 -14.16
C CYS A 210 -11.35 -4.42 -12.80
N LEU A 211 -11.59 -3.65 -11.75
CA LEU A 211 -11.55 -4.08 -10.37
C LEU A 211 -12.97 -4.06 -9.83
N TRP A 212 -13.49 -5.27 -9.58
CA TRP A 212 -14.83 -5.57 -9.09
C TRP A 212 -14.73 -6.78 -8.16
N GLU A 213 -14.92 -6.54 -6.87
CA GLU A 213 -14.73 -7.55 -5.83
C GLU A 213 -16.00 -8.39 -5.61
N THR A 214 -17.18 -7.81 -5.83
CA THR A 214 -18.46 -8.45 -5.50
C THR A 214 -19.51 -8.30 -6.60
N LEU A 215 -19.85 -9.43 -7.23
CA LEU A 215 -21.23 -9.78 -7.56
C LEU A 215 -21.38 -11.20 -7.09
N LYS A 216 -22.14 -11.41 -6.00
CA LYS A 216 -22.47 -12.72 -5.45
C LYS A 216 -22.75 -13.66 -6.63
N LYS A 217 -21.88 -14.68 -6.80
CA LYS A 217 -21.96 -15.83 -7.74
C LYS A 217 -21.11 -15.83 -9.02
N THR A 218 -20.12 -14.96 -9.21
CA THR A 218 -19.11 -15.21 -10.27
C THR A 218 -17.70 -14.94 -9.77
N ARG A 219 -16.83 -15.95 -9.92
CA ARG A 219 -15.38 -15.95 -9.64
C ARG A 219 -14.74 -14.56 -9.79
N ARG A 220 -13.82 -14.18 -8.89
CA ARG A 220 -12.85 -13.07 -9.09
C ARG A 220 -12.40 -13.07 -10.55
N ARG A 221 -12.78 -12.07 -11.32
CA ARG A 221 -12.50 -11.98 -12.75
C ARG A 221 -11.82 -10.67 -13.03
N ILE A 222 -10.49 -10.58 -12.92
CA ILE A 222 -9.80 -9.47 -13.57
C ILE A 222 -10.02 -9.65 -15.08
N CYS A 223 -10.84 -8.77 -15.68
CA CYS A 223 -11.06 -8.80 -17.12
C CYS A 223 -9.96 -7.97 -17.76
N TRP A 224 -8.94 -8.64 -18.29
CA TRP A 224 -7.97 -8.03 -19.18
C TRP A 224 -8.60 -7.94 -20.57
N SER A 225 -8.81 -6.72 -21.06
CA SER A 225 -9.09 -6.50 -22.48
C SER A 225 -7.95 -5.71 -23.09
N ARG A 226 -7.45 -6.21 -24.20
CA ARG A 226 -6.57 -5.45 -25.08
C ARG A 226 -7.43 -4.97 -26.22
N ASP A 227 -7.84 -3.71 -26.18
CA ASP A 227 -8.64 -3.15 -27.26
C ASP A 227 -7.68 -2.92 -28.44
N MET A 228 -7.65 -3.88 -29.36
CA MET A 228 -6.95 -3.73 -30.64
C MET A 228 -7.82 -2.86 -31.56
N THR A 229 -7.47 -1.58 -31.70
CA THR A 229 -7.94 -0.73 -32.79
C THR A 229 -6.77 0.01 -33.41
#